data_AF-A0A535RT05-F1
#
_entry.id   AF-A0A535RT05-F1
#
_cell.length_a   1.000
_cell.length_b   1.000
_cell.length_c   1.000
_cell.angle_alpha   90.00
_cell.angle_beta   90.00
_cell.angle_gamma   90.00
#
_symmetry.space_group_name_H-M   'P 1'
#
loop_
_entity.id
_entity.type
_entity.pdbx_description
1 polymer ?
#
loop_
_entity_poly.entity_id
_entity_poly.type
_entity_poly.pdbx_seq_one_letter_code
_entity_poly.pdbx_strand_id
1 'polypeptide(L)'
;MDACATLPIGAIAPAPPLSWCDSLPPANTTATIGANSWLDDFAGAPHSALPKDYLVFEAIRYASKTYGPSAIVRSQHFVHNGHWMVDLESVGSPPGEYEGDLRDLATGTNFGGAAMRPRNAFSPSDGRLVVEADVSAAMAAYNNMAWPEIVITTAPAPTGRESDAIHALGVFGGAWAFGCRLEPSRSAACELRDPAGHTLAAAQSLPELVAWRKCALDAPDATCRDRFRLELVAQGGSLSVNGAPLRFDGPLAAVPTAFLAQPLYDRVVPPVALGTCRRQSVAL
;
A
#
# COMPACT_ATOMS: atom_id res chain seq x y z
N MET A 1 13.80 14.33 21.21
CA MET A 1 12.82 13.44 21.85
C MET A 1 13.14 12.03 21.43
N ASP A 2 13.00 11.04 22.31
CA ASP A 2 13.22 9.65 21.95
C ASP A 2 12.05 9.21 21.04
N ALA A 3 12.35 8.92 19.78
CA ALA A 3 11.33 8.45 18.82
C ALA A 3 10.62 7.19 19.35
N CYS A 4 11.33 6.36 20.13
CA CYS A 4 10.80 5.15 20.74
C CYS A 4 9.88 5.40 21.94
N ALA A 5 9.76 6.63 22.42
CA ALA A 5 8.80 7.00 23.46
C ALA A 5 7.53 7.67 22.89
N THR A 6 7.49 7.89 21.57
CA THR A 6 6.39 8.61 20.90
C THR A 6 5.41 7.61 20.29
N LEU A 7 4.12 7.83 20.53
CA LEU A 7 3.08 7.02 19.93
C LEU A 7 2.91 7.38 18.45
N PRO A 8 2.91 6.41 17.52
CA PRO A 8 2.66 6.68 16.11
C PRO A 8 1.27 7.27 15.89
N ILE A 9 1.14 8.17 14.91
CA ILE A 9 -0.17 8.64 14.48
C ILE A 9 -0.96 7.44 13.92
N GLY A 10 -2.19 7.25 14.41
CA GLY A 10 -3.05 6.14 14.02
C GLY A 10 -2.69 4.79 14.64
N ALA A 11 -1.88 4.76 15.71
CA ALA A 11 -1.63 3.54 16.46
C ALA A 11 -2.91 3.01 17.12
N ILE A 12 -3.09 1.68 17.12
CA ILE A 12 -4.27 1.00 17.65
C ILE A 12 -4.03 0.61 19.11
N ALA A 13 -4.97 0.95 19.99
CA ALA A 13 -4.92 0.57 21.41
C ALA A 13 -4.97 -0.98 21.60
N PRO A 14 -4.19 -1.55 22.54
CA PRO A 14 -3.12 -0.91 23.30
C PRO A 14 -1.96 -0.57 22.36
N ALA A 15 -1.58 0.71 22.31
CA ALA A 15 -0.72 1.22 21.28
C ALA A 15 0.75 1.00 21.69
N PRO A 16 1.47 0.10 21.01
CA PRO A 16 2.88 -0.13 21.30
C PRO A 16 3.70 1.09 20.87
N PRO A 17 4.93 1.25 21.39
CA PRO A 17 5.93 2.07 20.73
C PRO A 17 6.13 1.69 19.26
N LEU A 18 6.86 2.51 18.51
CA LEU A 18 7.29 2.17 17.16
C LEU A 18 7.89 0.75 17.13
N SER A 19 7.39 -0.09 16.25
CA SER A 19 7.71 -1.51 16.13
C SER A 19 9.18 -1.81 15.89
N TRP A 20 9.94 -0.82 15.41
CA TRP A 20 11.38 -0.93 15.20
C TRP A 20 12.25 -0.53 16.40
N CYS A 21 11.63 -0.09 17.48
CA CYS A 21 12.30 0.16 18.75
C CYS A 21 12.54 -1.12 19.54
N ASP A 22 11.76 -2.16 19.25
CA ASP A 22 11.86 -3.47 19.87
C ASP A 22 12.12 -4.56 18.81
N SER A 23 12.70 -5.67 19.24
CA SER A 23 12.74 -6.86 18.42
C SER A 23 11.35 -7.51 18.43
N LEU A 24 10.65 -7.45 17.31
CA LEU A 24 9.38 -8.14 17.18
C LEU A 24 9.58 -9.67 17.23
N PRO A 25 8.81 -10.40 18.06
CA PRO A 25 8.83 -11.85 18.01
C PRO A 25 8.30 -12.35 16.65
N PRO A 26 8.70 -13.53 16.18
CA PRO A 26 8.15 -14.10 14.95
C PRO A 26 6.65 -14.38 15.09
N ALA A 27 5.86 -14.05 14.07
CA ALA A 27 4.45 -14.46 14.01
C ALA A 27 4.26 -15.84 13.39
N ASN A 28 3.19 -16.50 13.83
CA ASN A 28 2.64 -17.67 13.16
C ASN A 28 1.80 -17.23 11.95
N THR A 29 1.73 -18.09 10.94
CA THR A 29 0.81 -17.89 9.80
C THR A 29 -0.63 -17.95 10.27
N THR A 30 -1.40 -16.91 9.94
CA THR A 30 -2.86 -16.83 10.11
C THR A 30 -3.61 -17.02 8.78
N ALA A 31 -2.89 -16.92 7.66
CA ALA A 31 -3.47 -17.07 6.33
C ALA A 31 -3.99 -18.50 6.07
N THR A 32 -5.19 -18.57 5.49
CA THR A 32 -5.72 -19.74 4.82
C THR A 32 -5.35 -19.69 3.34
N ILE A 33 -4.50 -20.63 2.90
CA ILE A 33 -3.93 -20.67 1.55
C ILE A 33 -4.65 -21.74 0.72
N GLY A 34 -5.26 -21.33 -0.39
CA GLY A 34 -5.84 -22.22 -1.39
C GLY A 34 -4.97 -22.31 -2.66
N ALA A 35 -5.42 -23.10 -3.64
CA ALA A 35 -4.70 -23.29 -4.90
C ALA A 35 -4.53 -21.99 -5.71
N ASN A 36 -5.51 -21.10 -5.62
CA ASN A 36 -5.53 -19.79 -6.30
C ASN A 36 -6.29 -18.75 -5.45
N SER A 37 -6.21 -18.88 -4.13
CA SER A 37 -6.88 -18.01 -3.18
C SER A 37 -6.01 -17.81 -1.94
N TRP A 38 -6.21 -16.66 -1.30
CA TRP A 38 -5.54 -16.29 -0.07
C TRP A 38 -6.52 -15.50 0.78
N LEU A 39 -6.67 -15.90 2.04
CA LEU A 39 -7.48 -15.18 3.01
C LEU A 39 -6.70 -15.09 4.31
N ASP A 40 -6.57 -13.88 4.84
CA ASP A 40 -5.98 -13.65 6.14
C ASP A 40 -6.77 -12.55 6.85
N ASP A 41 -7.35 -12.90 8.00
CA ASP A 41 -8.06 -11.97 8.87
C ASP A 41 -7.18 -11.52 10.04
N PHE A 42 -5.94 -12.02 10.10
CA PHE A 42 -4.97 -11.84 11.18
C PHE A 42 -5.54 -12.19 12.57
N ALA A 43 -6.64 -12.94 12.67
CA ALA A 43 -7.40 -13.06 13.91
C ALA A 43 -6.54 -13.59 15.06
N GLY A 44 -6.52 -12.84 16.17
CA GLY A 44 -5.76 -13.20 17.37
C GLY A 44 -4.24 -13.00 17.28
N ALA A 45 -3.71 -12.42 16.20
CA ALA A 45 -2.28 -12.13 16.08
C ALA A 45 -1.82 -11.13 17.16
N PRO A 46 -0.81 -11.49 17.99
CA PRO A 46 -0.24 -10.57 18.97
C PRO A 46 0.66 -9.54 18.30
N HIS A 47 1.18 -8.57 19.06
CA HIS A 47 2.24 -7.68 18.57
C HIS A 47 3.49 -8.48 18.17
N SER A 48 3.71 -8.66 16.87
CA SER A 48 4.76 -9.54 16.32
C SER A 48 5.14 -9.19 14.89
N ALA A 49 6.25 -9.73 14.39
CA ALA A 49 6.70 -9.52 13.03
C ALA A 49 5.67 -10.09 12.03
N LEU A 50 5.59 -9.55 10.82
CA LEU A 50 4.68 -10.11 9.81
C LEU A 50 5.03 -11.60 9.51
N PRO A 51 4.03 -12.49 9.36
CA PRO A 51 4.27 -13.89 9.02
C PRO A 51 5.10 -14.08 7.73
N LYS A 52 5.94 -15.13 7.68
CA LYS A 52 6.89 -15.36 6.57
C LYS A 52 6.23 -15.70 5.24
N ASP A 53 4.97 -16.07 5.28
CA ASP A 53 4.10 -16.31 4.13
C ASP A 53 3.69 -15.01 3.42
N TYR A 54 4.15 -13.84 3.90
CA TYR A 54 4.15 -12.58 3.15
C TYR A 54 5.52 -12.25 2.53
N LEU A 55 5.47 -11.45 1.47
CA LEU A 55 6.61 -10.66 0.98
C LEU A 55 6.36 -9.20 1.34
N VAL A 56 7.36 -8.58 1.98
CA VAL A 56 7.34 -7.18 2.38
C VAL A 56 8.45 -6.42 1.66
N PHE A 57 8.09 -5.22 1.24
CA PHE A 57 8.96 -4.28 0.56
C PHE A 57 8.97 -3.01 1.41
N GLU A 58 9.95 -2.92 2.30
CA GLU A 58 10.13 -1.77 3.18
C GLU A 58 10.78 -0.61 2.41
N ALA A 59 10.34 0.61 2.70
CA ALA A 59 10.83 1.85 2.11
C ALA A 59 10.99 1.73 0.58
N ILE A 60 9.89 1.39 -0.11
CA ILE A 60 9.90 1.04 -1.55
C ILE A 60 10.52 2.13 -2.45
N ARG A 61 10.59 3.36 -1.94
CA ARG A 61 11.37 4.47 -2.50
C ARG A 61 12.24 5.06 -1.42
N TYR A 62 13.42 4.46 -1.23
CA TYR A 62 14.39 5.01 -0.28
C TYR A 62 14.90 6.37 -0.77
N ALA A 63 15.18 7.28 0.18
CA ALA A 63 15.82 8.56 -0.09
C ALA A 63 17.06 8.37 -0.96
N SER A 64 16.96 8.73 -2.23
CA SER A 64 18.06 8.67 -3.20
C SER A 64 18.29 10.06 -3.77
N LYS A 65 19.41 10.25 -4.47
CA LYS A 65 19.65 11.50 -5.22
C LYS A 65 18.49 11.86 -6.16
N THR A 66 17.69 10.87 -6.56
CA THR A 66 16.54 11.02 -7.47
C THR A 66 15.30 11.57 -6.77
N TYR A 67 15.07 11.27 -5.50
CA TYR A 67 13.83 11.65 -4.78
C TYR A 67 14.01 12.83 -3.82
N GLY A 68 15.21 13.40 -3.75
CA GLY A 68 15.51 14.56 -2.91
C GLY A 68 15.67 14.22 -1.42
N PRO A 69 15.77 15.25 -0.57
CA PRO A 69 15.98 15.08 0.87
C PRO A 69 14.71 14.66 1.63
N SER A 70 13.55 14.57 0.96
CA SER A 70 12.28 14.22 1.58
C SER A 70 11.77 12.86 1.10
N ALA A 71 11.76 11.84 1.97
CA ALA A 71 11.30 10.50 1.63
C ALA A 71 10.98 9.66 2.87
N ILE A 72 10.25 8.57 2.67
CA ILE A 72 10.19 7.48 3.66
C ILE A 72 11.57 6.82 3.76
N VAL A 73 12.23 7.00 4.90
CA VAL A 73 13.58 6.45 5.17
C VAL A 73 13.54 5.12 5.92
N ARG A 74 12.42 4.83 6.57
CA ARG A 74 12.23 3.59 7.29
C ARG A 74 10.77 3.20 7.24
N SER A 75 10.53 1.91 7.07
CA SER A 75 9.23 1.32 7.33
C SER A 75 9.41 -0.05 7.98
N GLN A 76 8.39 -0.49 8.71
CA GLN A 76 8.34 -1.85 9.24
C GLN A 76 6.90 -2.33 9.29
N HIS A 77 6.62 -3.41 8.56
CA HIS A 77 5.36 -4.13 8.66
C HIS A 77 5.37 -5.06 9.87
N PHE A 78 4.24 -5.15 10.55
CA PHE A 78 4.02 -6.02 11.71
C PHE A 78 2.56 -6.42 11.80
N VAL A 79 2.26 -7.35 12.71
CA VAL A 79 0.89 -7.64 13.11
C VAL A 79 0.66 -7.20 14.54
N HIS A 80 -0.52 -6.68 14.84
CA HIS A 80 -0.88 -6.20 16.17
C HIS A 80 -2.40 -6.25 16.37
N ASN A 81 -2.83 -6.79 17.50
CA ASN A 81 -4.24 -6.87 17.90
C ASN A 81 -5.18 -7.52 16.86
N GLY A 82 -4.63 -8.42 16.05
CA GLY A 82 -5.37 -9.04 14.94
C GLY A 82 -5.47 -8.18 13.66
N HIS A 83 -4.47 -7.35 13.40
CA HIS A 83 -4.39 -6.50 12.22
C HIS A 83 -2.98 -6.54 11.64
N TRP A 84 -2.87 -6.37 10.33
CA TRP A 84 -1.64 -5.92 9.71
C TRP A 84 -1.48 -4.41 9.91
N MET A 85 -0.26 -4.00 10.29
CA MET A 85 0.14 -2.63 10.52
C MET A 85 1.46 -2.32 9.81
N VAL A 86 1.72 -1.03 9.60
CA VAL A 86 3.02 -0.54 9.12
C VAL A 86 3.38 0.76 9.85
N ASP A 87 4.58 0.80 10.41
CA ASP A 87 5.18 2.06 10.86
C ASP A 87 5.97 2.69 9.71
N LEU A 88 5.92 4.01 9.60
CA LEU A 88 6.62 4.80 8.58
C LEU A 88 7.38 5.97 9.22
N GLU A 89 8.66 6.10 8.89
CA GLU A 89 9.52 7.22 9.27
C GLU A 89 9.92 7.97 8.00
N SER A 90 9.70 9.28 8.02
CA SER A 90 10.12 10.17 6.95
C SER A 90 11.15 11.18 7.45
N VAL A 91 12.06 11.57 6.58
CA VAL A 91 12.86 12.81 6.72
C VAL A 91 12.41 13.77 5.63
N GLY A 92 12.50 15.08 5.84
CA GLY A 92 12.05 16.08 4.88
C GLY A 92 11.50 17.36 5.53
N SER A 93 11.04 18.32 4.72
CA SER A 93 10.39 19.56 5.18
C SER A 93 9.32 19.29 6.25
N PRO A 94 9.14 20.20 7.22
CA PRO A 94 8.45 19.91 8.47
C PRO A 94 7.00 19.43 8.26
N PRO A 95 6.45 18.66 9.22
CA PRO A 95 5.03 18.33 9.24
C PRO A 95 4.18 19.61 9.15
N GLY A 96 3.42 19.77 8.07
CA GLY A 96 2.50 20.90 7.89
C GLY A 96 2.83 21.89 6.77
N GLU A 97 3.94 21.73 6.03
CA GLU A 97 4.23 22.52 4.81
C GLU A 97 3.79 21.81 3.52
N TYR A 98 2.76 20.96 3.58
CA TYR A 98 2.10 20.53 2.34
C TYR A 98 1.15 21.65 1.92
N GLU A 99 1.62 22.55 1.05
CA GLU A 99 0.81 23.65 0.52
C GLU A 99 -0.16 23.18 -0.59
N GLY A 100 0.02 21.95 -1.09
CA GLY A 100 -0.74 21.37 -2.18
C GLY A 100 -0.38 21.98 -3.54
N ASP A 101 0.83 22.53 -3.70
CA ASP A 101 1.25 23.24 -4.92
C ASP A 101 2.52 22.65 -5.57
N LEU A 102 2.84 23.13 -6.79
CA LEU A 102 3.97 22.62 -7.58
C LEU A 102 5.35 22.80 -6.91
N ARG A 103 5.48 23.68 -5.92
CA ARG A 103 6.71 23.86 -5.12
C ARG A 103 6.93 22.70 -4.16
N ASP A 104 5.89 21.99 -3.75
CA ASP A 104 5.98 20.78 -2.92
C ASP A 104 6.70 19.63 -3.64
N LEU A 105 6.65 19.62 -4.98
CA LEU A 105 7.45 18.71 -5.80
C LEU A 105 8.96 19.04 -5.74
N ALA A 106 9.32 20.29 -5.40
CA ALA A 106 10.69 20.78 -5.34
C ALA A 106 11.28 20.82 -3.91
N THR A 107 10.46 21.07 -2.89
CA THR A 107 10.81 20.95 -1.45
C THR A 107 10.70 19.51 -0.95
N GLY A 108 10.07 18.63 -1.73
CA GLY A 108 9.97 17.21 -1.48
C GLY A 108 8.84 16.91 -0.50
N THR A 109 7.69 16.53 -1.02
CA THR A 109 6.77 15.65 -0.30
C THR A 109 7.48 14.37 0.10
N ASN A 110 7.13 13.80 1.25
CA ASN A 110 7.63 12.51 1.71
C ASN A 110 7.11 11.39 0.79
N PHE A 111 7.68 11.30 -0.40
CA PHE A 111 7.33 10.28 -1.38
C PHE A 111 7.88 8.94 -0.92
N GLY A 112 7.10 7.88 -1.18
CA GLY A 112 7.44 6.52 -0.84
C GLY A 112 6.36 5.86 -0.02
N GLY A 113 6.77 4.89 0.79
CA GLY A 113 5.87 4.07 1.56
C GLY A 113 6.45 2.68 1.70
N ALA A 114 5.57 1.74 1.94
CA ALA A 114 5.89 0.34 2.08
C ALA A 114 4.80 -0.47 1.38
N ALA A 115 5.14 -1.68 0.93
CA ALA A 115 4.18 -2.56 0.31
C ALA A 115 4.33 -3.98 0.84
N MET A 116 3.22 -4.73 0.85
CA MET A 116 3.24 -6.16 1.10
C MET A 116 2.39 -6.90 0.07
N ARG A 117 2.68 -8.18 -0.10
CA ARG A 117 1.82 -9.12 -0.83
C ARG A 117 1.86 -10.49 -0.17
N PRO A 118 0.84 -11.34 -0.39
CA PRO A 118 0.97 -12.77 -0.18
C PRO A 118 2.19 -13.33 -0.91
N ARG A 119 2.93 -14.27 -0.29
CA ARG A 119 3.98 -15.06 -0.95
C ARG A 119 3.35 -16.19 -1.78
N ASN A 120 2.38 -15.82 -2.61
CA ASN A 120 1.72 -16.71 -3.55
C ASN A 120 1.57 -16.00 -4.90
N ALA A 121 1.60 -16.78 -5.99
CA ALA A 121 1.21 -16.29 -7.30
C ALA A 121 -0.27 -16.61 -7.52
N PHE A 122 -0.95 -15.78 -8.31
CA PHE A 122 -2.37 -15.97 -8.62
C PHE A 122 -2.58 -15.91 -10.13
N SER A 123 -3.58 -16.61 -10.64
CA SER A 123 -4.03 -16.46 -12.02
C SER A 123 -5.50 -16.07 -12.00
N PRO A 124 -5.94 -15.06 -12.77
CA PRO A 124 -7.37 -14.80 -12.91
C PRO A 124 -8.12 -16.08 -13.32
N SER A 125 -9.18 -16.42 -12.59
CA SER A 125 -10.03 -17.59 -12.88
C SER A 125 -11.25 -17.11 -13.64
N ASP A 126 -11.60 -17.79 -14.73
CA ASP A 126 -12.80 -17.46 -15.53
C ASP A 126 -12.81 -16.00 -16.02
N GLY A 127 -11.63 -15.44 -16.27
CA GLY A 127 -11.45 -14.04 -16.67
C GLY A 127 -11.74 -13.02 -15.56
N ARG A 128 -11.75 -13.46 -14.30
CA ARG A 128 -12.09 -12.66 -13.13
C ARG A 128 -10.97 -12.69 -12.08
N LEU A 129 -10.74 -11.55 -11.46
CA LEU A 129 -9.91 -11.38 -10.28
C LEU A 129 -10.69 -10.62 -9.22
N VAL A 130 -10.61 -11.05 -7.96
CA VAL A 130 -11.22 -10.38 -6.82
C VAL A 130 -10.15 -10.13 -5.77
N VAL A 131 -10.08 -8.90 -5.29
CA VAL A 131 -9.25 -8.50 -4.15
C VAL A 131 -10.15 -7.83 -3.12
N GLU A 132 -10.07 -8.30 -1.89
CA GLU A 132 -10.77 -7.71 -0.75
C GLU A 132 -9.77 -7.33 0.33
N ALA A 133 -9.97 -6.16 0.94
CA ALA A 133 -9.15 -5.71 2.05
C ALA A 133 -9.98 -4.85 2.99
N ASP A 134 -9.84 -5.11 4.29
CA ASP A 134 -10.36 -4.23 5.33
C ASP A 134 -9.23 -3.28 5.72
N VAL A 135 -9.38 -2.02 5.31
CA VAL A 135 -8.32 -1.01 5.49
C VAL A 135 -8.91 0.22 6.15
N SER A 136 -8.17 0.78 7.11
CA SER A 136 -8.44 2.11 7.63
C SER A 136 -8.02 3.11 6.56
N ALA A 137 -8.97 3.45 5.68
CA ALA A 137 -8.69 4.34 4.57
C ALA A 137 -8.39 5.74 5.10
N ALA A 138 -7.28 6.32 4.59
CA ALA A 138 -6.82 7.69 4.74
C ALA A 138 -7.64 8.54 5.72
N MET A 139 -7.44 8.28 7.00
CA MET A 139 -8.16 8.98 8.06
C MET A 139 -7.67 10.44 8.09
N ALA A 140 -8.57 11.38 8.35
CA ALA A 140 -8.18 12.75 8.71
C ALA A 140 -7.19 12.77 9.89
N ALA A 141 -7.20 11.69 10.69
CA ALA A 141 -6.22 11.42 11.74
C ALA A 141 -4.77 11.36 11.24
N TYR A 142 -4.52 10.92 10.01
CA TYR A 142 -3.20 10.97 9.36
C TYR A 142 -2.89 12.35 8.76
N ASN A 143 -3.70 13.38 9.06
CA ASN A 143 -3.63 14.71 8.46
C ASN A 143 -3.65 14.68 6.92
N ASN A 144 -4.34 13.70 6.33
CA ASN A 144 -4.36 13.43 4.89
C ASN A 144 -2.98 13.12 4.28
N MET A 145 -1.99 12.75 5.09
CA MET A 145 -0.59 12.51 4.64
C MET A 145 -0.32 11.06 4.26
N ALA A 146 -1.24 10.14 4.52
CA ALA A 146 -1.11 8.73 4.19
C ALA A 146 -2.42 8.21 3.60
N TRP A 147 -2.28 7.36 2.58
CA TRP A 147 -3.40 6.65 1.98
C TRP A 147 -2.98 5.23 1.58
N PRO A 148 -3.89 4.25 1.67
CA PRO A 148 -3.62 2.92 1.15
C PRO A 148 -3.83 2.88 -0.36
N GLU A 149 -3.05 2.02 -1.02
CA GLU A 149 -3.20 1.71 -2.44
C GLU A 149 -3.31 0.18 -2.62
N ILE A 150 -4.30 -0.26 -3.40
CA ILE A 150 -4.39 -1.66 -3.85
C ILE A 150 -3.65 -1.75 -5.17
N VAL A 151 -2.57 -2.53 -5.25
CA VAL A 151 -1.78 -2.72 -6.48
C VAL A 151 -1.79 -4.18 -6.92
N ILE A 152 -2.18 -4.41 -8.17
CA ILE A 152 -2.19 -5.71 -8.84
C ILE A 152 -1.20 -5.64 -9.99
N THR A 153 -0.21 -6.53 -10.01
CA THR A 153 0.84 -6.50 -11.03
C THR A 153 1.29 -7.90 -11.40
N THR A 154 1.83 -8.04 -12.62
CA THR A 154 2.51 -9.27 -13.05
C THR A 154 3.94 -9.36 -12.50
N ALA A 155 4.50 -8.27 -11.97
CA ALA A 155 5.81 -8.27 -11.34
C ALA A 155 5.78 -8.96 -9.95
N PRO A 156 6.79 -9.77 -9.59
CA PRO A 156 6.84 -10.40 -8.27
C PRO A 156 7.23 -9.45 -7.14
N ALA A 157 7.83 -8.31 -7.46
CA ALA A 157 8.37 -7.29 -6.57
C ALA A 157 8.47 -5.95 -7.32
N PRO A 158 8.67 -4.81 -6.62
CA PRO A 158 9.08 -3.56 -7.24
C PRO A 158 10.25 -3.77 -8.21
N THR A 159 10.15 -3.23 -9.42
CA THR A 159 11.06 -3.56 -10.52
C THR A 159 12.32 -2.69 -10.55
N GLY A 160 12.35 -1.63 -9.73
CA GLY A 160 13.38 -0.59 -9.80
C GLY A 160 13.26 0.32 -11.03
N ARG A 161 12.20 0.16 -11.84
CA ARG A 161 11.85 1.06 -12.94
C ARG A 161 10.60 1.83 -12.54
N GLU A 162 10.73 3.15 -12.43
CA GLU A 162 9.61 4.02 -12.10
C GLU A 162 8.79 4.37 -13.34
N SER A 163 7.47 4.25 -13.26
CA SER A 163 6.53 4.86 -14.20
C SER A 163 5.81 6.08 -13.60
N ASP A 164 5.91 6.26 -12.28
CA ASP A 164 5.26 7.32 -11.51
C ASP A 164 6.00 7.49 -10.17
N ALA A 165 6.49 8.69 -9.88
CA ALA A 165 7.32 8.94 -8.70
C ALA A 165 6.52 9.06 -7.39
N ILE A 166 5.19 9.22 -7.48
CA ILE A 166 4.34 9.58 -6.34
C ILE A 166 3.67 8.34 -5.75
N HIS A 167 3.12 7.49 -6.62
CA HIS A 167 2.16 6.45 -6.22
C HIS A 167 2.79 5.06 -6.15
N ALA A 168 2.34 4.20 -5.24
CA ALA A 168 2.92 2.86 -5.08
C ALA A 168 2.84 2.04 -6.39
N LEU A 169 1.81 2.27 -7.21
CA LEU A 169 1.70 1.71 -8.55
C LEU A 169 2.97 1.94 -9.41
N GLY A 170 3.62 3.09 -9.25
CA GLY A 170 4.73 3.54 -10.07
C GLY A 170 6.00 2.71 -9.98
N VAL A 171 6.24 1.99 -8.87
CA VAL A 171 7.47 1.20 -8.68
C VAL A 171 7.50 -0.09 -9.51
N PHE A 172 6.45 -0.36 -10.26
CA PHE A 172 6.25 -1.58 -11.04
C PHE A 172 6.43 -1.37 -12.55
N GLY A 173 7.12 -0.31 -12.99
CA GLY A 173 7.40 -0.06 -14.39
C GLY A 173 8.11 -1.25 -15.08
N GLY A 174 7.85 -1.48 -16.36
CA GLY A 174 8.34 -2.68 -17.05
C GLY A 174 7.46 -3.92 -16.87
N ALA A 175 6.42 -3.84 -16.04
CA ALA A 175 5.39 -4.85 -15.90
C ALA A 175 4.01 -4.23 -16.10
N TRP A 176 3.00 -5.08 -16.30
CA TRP A 176 1.63 -4.61 -16.21
C TRP A 176 1.29 -4.31 -14.76
N ALA A 177 0.60 -3.20 -14.52
CA ALA A 177 0.17 -2.85 -13.17
C ALA A 177 -1.16 -2.11 -13.19
N PHE A 178 -2.07 -2.53 -12.33
CA PHE A 178 -3.33 -1.86 -12.03
C PHE A 178 -3.30 -1.41 -10.57
N GLY A 179 -3.64 -0.15 -10.32
CA GLY A 179 -3.65 0.43 -8.98
C GLY A 179 -4.96 1.15 -8.68
N CYS A 180 -5.44 1.07 -7.45
CA CYS A 180 -6.49 1.95 -6.93
C CYS A 180 -6.01 2.62 -5.63
N ARG A 181 -5.95 3.94 -5.65
CA ARG A 181 -5.62 4.79 -4.50
C ARG A 181 -6.89 5.11 -3.74
N LEU A 182 -6.87 4.94 -2.42
CA LEU A 182 -8.02 5.19 -1.56
C LEU A 182 -7.80 6.50 -0.80
N GLU A 183 -8.22 7.60 -1.41
CA GLU A 183 -7.81 8.94 -1.01
C GLU A 183 -8.48 9.43 0.29
N PRO A 184 -7.83 10.35 1.03
CA PRO A 184 -8.42 10.98 2.22
C PRO A 184 -9.71 11.75 1.93
N SER A 185 -9.89 12.18 0.67
CA SER A 185 -11.09 12.81 0.14
C SER A 185 -12.31 11.88 0.09
N ARG A 186 -12.15 10.59 0.45
CA ARG A 186 -13.14 9.52 0.30
C ARG A 186 -13.57 9.31 -1.14
N SER A 187 -12.57 9.37 -2.01
CA SER A 187 -12.67 9.00 -3.41
C SER A 187 -11.60 7.96 -3.72
N ALA A 188 -11.78 7.26 -4.84
CA ALA A 188 -10.82 6.29 -5.32
C ALA A 188 -10.29 6.73 -6.69
N ALA A 189 -8.98 6.71 -6.85
CA ALA A 189 -8.32 6.99 -8.12
C ALA A 189 -7.69 5.69 -8.64
N CYS A 190 -8.21 5.15 -9.72
CA CYS A 190 -7.73 3.88 -10.28
C CYS A 190 -7.05 4.10 -11.63
N GLU A 191 -5.99 3.35 -11.89
CA GLU A 191 -5.19 3.45 -13.12
C GLU A 191 -4.69 2.07 -13.57
N LEU A 192 -4.68 1.84 -14.88
CA LEU A 192 -4.02 0.72 -15.53
C LEU A 192 -2.81 1.22 -16.34
N ARG A 193 -1.64 0.61 -16.11
CA ARG A 193 -0.41 0.86 -16.85
C ARG A 193 0.09 -0.37 -17.59
N ASP A 194 0.59 -0.14 -18.79
CA ASP A 194 1.29 -1.15 -19.60
C ASP A 194 2.77 -1.28 -19.19
N PRO A 195 3.50 -2.30 -19.70
CA PRO A 195 4.93 -2.47 -19.42
C PRO A 195 5.81 -1.33 -19.91
N ALA A 196 5.36 -0.51 -20.86
CA ALA A 196 6.09 0.68 -21.31
C ALA A 196 5.87 1.87 -20.36
N GLY A 197 4.98 1.74 -19.37
CA GLY A 197 4.64 2.77 -18.40
C GLY A 197 3.53 3.72 -18.84
N HIS A 198 2.89 3.45 -19.99
CA HIS A 198 1.77 4.25 -20.47
C HIS A 198 0.51 3.98 -19.65
N THR A 199 -0.17 5.06 -19.27
CA THR A 199 -1.54 5.00 -18.74
C THR A 199 -2.49 4.60 -19.86
N LEU A 200 -3.07 3.38 -19.77
CA LEU A 200 -4.06 2.94 -20.74
C LEU A 200 -5.47 3.35 -20.36
N ALA A 201 -5.71 3.52 -19.06
CA ALA A 201 -6.99 3.94 -18.54
C ALA A 201 -6.81 4.49 -17.11
N ALA A 202 -7.61 5.50 -16.80
CA ALA A 202 -7.69 6.09 -15.47
C ALA A 202 -9.15 6.41 -15.16
N ALA A 203 -9.55 6.26 -13.91
CA ALA A 203 -10.89 6.55 -13.45
C ALA A 203 -10.82 7.14 -12.04
N GLN A 204 -11.53 8.25 -11.83
CA GLN A 204 -11.71 8.85 -10.50
C GLN A 204 -13.13 8.57 -10.04
N SER A 205 -13.29 8.12 -8.80
CA SER A 205 -14.60 8.03 -8.19
C SER A 205 -15.07 9.40 -7.74
N LEU A 206 -16.37 9.63 -7.78
CA LEU A 206 -16.95 10.75 -7.04
C LEU A 206 -16.77 10.52 -5.53
N PRO A 207 -16.70 11.57 -4.71
CA PRO A 207 -16.67 11.42 -3.26
C PRO A 207 -17.96 10.76 -2.77
N GLU A 208 -17.87 9.54 -2.23
CA GLU A 208 -19.02 8.79 -1.70
C GLU A 208 -19.03 8.86 -0.17
N LEU A 209 -19.32 10.06 0.34
CA LEU A 209 -19.23 10.41 1.76
C LEU A 209 -20.06 9.53 2.72
N VAL A 210 -21.05 8.79 2.21
CA VAL A 210 -21.96 7.96 3.02
C VAL A 210 -21.47 6.52 3.13
N ALA A 211 -20.70 6.03 2.16
CA ALA A 211 -20.27 4.64 2.12
C ALA A 211 -19.00 4.40 2.94
N TRP A 212 -18.14 5.41 3.05
CA TRP A 212 -16.89 5.40 3.80
C TRP A 212 -17.13 5.81 5.25
N ARG A 213 -16.47 5.14 6.19
CA ARG A 213 -16.59 5.50 7.61
C ARG A 213 -15.84 6.79 7.90
N LYS A 214 -16.36 7.53 8.89
CA LYS A 214 -15.67 8.67 9.50
C LYS A 214 -15.21 8.25 10.88
N CYS A 215 -13.96 8.55 11.20
CA CYS A 215 -13.43 8.29 12.53
C CYS A 215 -12.88 9.53 13.19
N ALA A 216 -13.12 9.61 14.50
CA ALA A 216 -12.41 10.51 15.39
C ALA A 216 -10.97 10.01 15.59
N LEU A 217 -10.10 10.89 16.08
CA LEU A 217 -8.69 10.57 16.36
C LEU A 217 -8.52 9.43 17.37
N ASP A 218 -9.47 9.30 18.29
CA ASP A 218 -9.50 8.33 19.39
C ASP A 218 -10.48 7.17 19.15
N ALA A 219 -11.09 7.11 17.97
CA ALA A 219 -12.01 6.04 17.63
C ALA A 219 -11.27 4.69 17.53
N PRO A 220 -11.81 3.58 18.06
CA PRO A 220 -11.21 2.27 17.90
C PRO A 220 -11.11 1.89 16.41
N ASP A 221 -10.00 1.28 16.00
CA ASP A 221 -9.78 0.91 14.60
C ASP A 221 -10.89 0.04 13.99
N ALA A 222 -11.50 -0.85 14.79
CA ALA A 222 -12.64 -1.67 14.35
C ALA A 222 -13.83 -0.83 13.83
N THR A 223 -13.96 0.43 14.28
CA THR A 223 -14.97 1.38 13.82
C THR A 223 -14.53 2.22 12.62
N CYS A 224 -13.25 2.14 12.24
CA CYS A 224 -12.60 2.97 11.21
C CYS A 224 -12.25 2.21 9.93
N ARG A 225 -12.21 0.89 9.98
CA ARG A 225 -11.96 0.07 8.80
C ARG A 225 -13.12 0.10 7.83
N ASP A 226 -12.80 0.33 6.59
CA ASP A 226 -13.71 0.17 5.45
C ASP A 226 -13.34 -1.11 4.71
N ARG A 227 -14.37 -1.89 4.34
CA ARG A 227 -14.18 -3.10 3.52
C ARG A 227 -14.21 -2.72 2.05
N PHE A 228 -13.05 -2.78 1.40
CA PHE A 228 -12.93 -2.58 -0.03
C PHE A 228 -13.02 -3.92 -0.75
N ARG A 229 -13.77 -3.94 -1.85
CA ARG A 229 -13.81 -5.08 -2.78
C ARG A 229 -13.60 -4.56 -4.19
N LEU A 230 -12.44 -4.91 -4.74
CA LEU A 230 -12.07 -4.69 -6.13
C LEU A 230 -12.31 -5.97 -6.92
N GLU A 231 -13.03 -5.84 -8.02
CA GLU A 231 -13.25 -6.91 -8.97
C GLU A 231 -12.82 -6.44 -10.36
N LEU A 232 -11.98 -7.24 -11.02
CA LEU A 232 -11.52 -6.99 -12.38
C LEU A 232 -11.99 -8.12 -13.28
N VAL A 233 -12.62 -7.76 -14.40
CA VAL A 233 -12.98 -8.67 -15.49
C VAL A 233 -12.52 -8.09 -16.84
N ALA A 234 -12.54 -8.90 -17.90
CA ALA A 234 -12.10 -8.46 -19.22
C ALA A 234 -12.88 -7.24 -19.75
N GLN A 235 -14.16 -7.11 -19.39
CA GLN A 235 -15.05 -6.04 -19.83
C GLN A 235 -14.94 -4.75 -19.00
N GLY A 236 -14.23 -4.78 -17.87
CA GLY A 236 -14.12 -3.65 -16.95
C GLY A 236 -13.87 -4.07 -15.51
N GLY A 237 -13.78 -3.10 -14.62
CA GLY A 237 -13.69 -3.35 -13.17
C GLY A 237 -14.87 -2.78 -12.39
N SER A 238 -14.98 -3.17 -11.14
CA SER A 238 -15.82 -2.51 -10.13
C SER A 238 -15.07 -2.41 -8.81
N LEU A 239 -15.20 -1.28 -8.13
CA LEU A 239 -14.74 -1.10 -6.76
C LEU A 239 -15.95 -0.78 -5.89
N SER A 240 -16.05 -1.44 -4.75
CA SER A 240 -17.08 -1.16 -3.75
C SER A 240 -16.45 -0.98 -2.38
N VAL A 241 -17.12 -0.21 -1.52
CA VAL A 241 -16.74 0.04 -0.14
C VAL A 241 -17.93 -0.26 0.76
N ASN A 242 -17.74 -1.08 1.80
CA ASN A 242 -18.80 -1.53 2.70
C ASN A 242 -20.05 -2.08 1.97
N GLY A 243 -19.85 -2.73 0.81
CA GLY A 243 -20.90 -3.28 -0.04
C GLY A 243 -21.60 -2.26 -0.97
N ALA A 244 -21.28 -0.97 -0.89
CA ALA A 244 -21.77 0.05 -1.80
C ALA A 244 -20.81 0.21 -3.00
N PRO A 245 -21.29 0.11 -4.25
CA PRO A 245 -20.43 0.29 -5.44
C PRO A 245 -20.05 1.77 -5.60
N LEU A 246 -18.76 2.04 -5.81
CA LEU A 246 -18.28 3.38 -6.11
C LEU A 246 -18.61 3.77 -7.55
N ARG A 247 -19.08 5.00 -7.74
CA ARG A 247 -19.31 5.59 -9.06
C ARG A 247 -18.05 6.28 -9.56
N PHE A 248 -17.63 5.91 -10.76
CA PHE A 248 -16.48 6.49 -11.45
C PHE A 248 -16.94 7.39 -12.60
N ASP A 249 -16.19 8.47 -12.82
CA ASP A 249 -16.30 9.31 -14.01
C ASP A 249 -15.63 8.60 -15.20
N GLY A 250 -16.27 7.52 -15.65
CA GLY A 250 -15.78 6.61 -16.68
C GLY A 250 -15.79 5.15 -16.24
N PRO A 251 -15.73 4.20 -17.18
CA PRO A 251 -15.59 2.79 -16.81
C PRO A 251 -14.24 2.59 -16.15
N LEU A 252 -14.22 1.85 -15.03
CA LEU A 252 -13.00 1.20 -14.57
C LEU A 252 -12.48 0.34 -15.73
N ALA A 253 -11.25 0.65 -16.16
CA ALA A 253 -10.61 0.15 -17.37
C ALA A 253 -11.02 -1.27 -17.76
N ALA A 254 -11.36 -1.47 -19.04
CA ALA A 254 -11.33 -2.81 -19.61
C ALA A 254 -9.90 -3.35 -19.44
N VAL A 255 -9.78 -4.47 -18.73
CA VAL A 255 -8.48 -5.03 -18.42
C VAL A 255 -8.03 -5.88 -19.61
N PRO A 256 -6.92 -5.55 -20.28
CA PRO A 256 -6.49 -6.27 -21.46
C PRO A 256 -6.35 -7.76 -21.17
N THR A 257 -6.79 -8.61 -22.11
CA THR A 257 -6.62 -10.06 -21.99
C THR A 257 -5.15 -10.44 -21.74
N ALA A 258 -4.21 -9.66 -22.28
CA ALA A 258 -2.78 -9.85 -22.04
C ALA A 258 -2.37 -9.70 -20.57
N PHE A 259 -3.06 -8.87 -19.79
CA PHE A 259 -2.86 -8.77 -18.34
C PHE A 259 -3.51 -9.95 -17.62
N LEU A 260 -4.76 -10.27 -17.96
CA LEU A 260 -5.50 -11.35 -17.30
C LEU A 260 -4.96 -12.75 -17.62
N ALA A 261 -4.24 -12.91 -18.72
CA ALA A 261 -3.61 -14.17 -19.12
C ALA A 261 -2.28 -14.44 -18.42
N GLN A 262 -1.74 -13.49 -17.65
CA GLN A 262 -0.47 -13.64 -16.95
C GLN A 262 -0.68 -14.00 -15.49
N PRO A 263 0.20 -14.85 -14.91
CA PRO A 263 0.28 -14.99 -13.47
C PRO A 263 0.60 -13.64 -12.83
N LEU A 264 -0.19 -13.29 -11.82
CA LEU A 264 0.05 -12.17 -10.92
C LEU A 264 1.16 -12.57 -9.96
N TYR A 265 2.10 -11.65 -9.80
CA TYR A 265 3.26 -11.82 -8.94
C TYR A 265 4.14 -13.05 -9.26
N ASP A 266 4.31 -13.32 -10.57
CA ASP A 266 4.95 -14.53 -11.09
C ASP A 266 6.39 -14.71 -10.57
N ARG A 267 6.63 -15.91 -10.04
CA ARG A 267 7.86 -16.38 -9.38
C ARG A 267 8.19 -15.65 -8.08
N VAL A 268 8.31 -16.41 -7.00
CA VAL A 268 9.12 -15.97 -5.84
C VAL A 268 10.57 -15.97 -6.30
N VAL A 269 10.99 -14.91 -6.99
CA VAL A 269 12.42 -14.66 -7.17
C VAL A 269 12.97 -14.50 -5.75
N PRO A 270 13.96 -15.30 -5.32
CA PRO A 270 14.66 -15.02 -4.06
C PRO A 270 15.03 -13.54 -4.10
N PRO A 271 14.77 -12.76 -3.04
CA PRO A 271 15.00 -11.32 -3.08
C PRO A 271 16.39 -11.10 -3.68
N VAL A 272 16.43 -10.51 -4.88
CA VAL A 272 17.68 -10.02 -5.45
C VAL A 272 18.16 -9.09 -4.35
N ALA A 273 19.27 -9.43 -3.70
CA ALA A 273 19.82 -8.61 -2.65
C ALA A 273 19.98 -7.22 -3.25
N LEU A 274 19.04 -6.32 -2.96
CA LEU A 274 19.16 -4.90 -3.24
C LEU A 274 20.47 -4.57 -2.54
N GLY A 275 21.52 -4.39 -3.37
CA GLY A 275 22.89 -4.52 -2.91
C GLY A 275 23.03 -3.77 -1.62
N THR A 276 23.40 -4.48 -0.54
CA THR A 276 23.49 -3.94 0.82
C THR A 276 24.06 -2.54 0.73
N CYS A 277 23.19 -1.54 0.91
CA CYS A 277 23.60 -0.16 0.88
C CYS A 277 24.46 -0.01 2.14
N ARG A 278 25.78 -0.18 1.98
CA ARG A 278 26.72 0.02 3.07
C ARG A 278 26.45 1.43 3.56
N ARG A 279 25.99 1.57 4.81
CA ARG A 279 26.14 2.83 5.54
C ARG A 279 27.63 3.17 5.45
N GLN A 280 27.99 4.08 4.54
CA GLN A 280 29.21 4.84 4.73
C GLN A 280 28.93 5.70 5.95
N SER A 281 29.36 5.22 7.11
CA SER A 281 29.56 6.08 8.27
C SER A 281 30.56 7.15 7.85
N VAL A 282 30.04 8.30 7.44
CA VAL A 282 30.82 9.54 7.41
C VAL A 282 31.05 9.87 8.87
N ALA A 283 32.26 9.60 9.34
CA ALA A 283 32.74 10.19 10.58
C ALA A 283 32.81 11.71 10.34
N LEU A 284 32.02 12.46 11.11
CA LEU A 284 32.22 13.90 11.30
C LEU A 284 33.37 14.11 12.29
#